data_AF-A0AAU2U8T0-F1
#
_entry.id   AF-A0AAU2U8T0-F1
#
_cell.length_a   1.000
_cell.length_b   1.000
_cell.length_c   1.000
_cell.angle_alpha   90.00
_cell.angle_beta   90.00
_cell.angle_gamma   90.00
#
_symmetry.space_group_name_H-M   'P 1'
#
loop_
_entity.id
_entity.type
_entity.pdbx_description
1 polymer ?
#
loop_
_entity_poly.entity_id
_entity_poly.type
_entity_poly.pdbx_seq_one_letter_code
_entity_poly.pdbx_strand_id
1 'polypeptide(L)' 'MVEHDENRGSDLVHTALTYFVCDGNLSRTAAALYVRVNTLYQRMDRISALLGPRWRHGDHALQVHLALTMRRTAG' A
#
# COMPACT_ATOMS: atom_id res chain seq x y z
N MET A 1 -13.99 17.78 -9.95
CA MET A 1 -13.17 16.57 -10.16
C MET A 1 -12.11 16.44 -9.06
N VAL A 2 -12.50 16.56 -7.79
CA VAL A 2 -11.58 16.52 -6.63
C VAL A 2 -12.00 15.46 -5.60
N GLU A 3 -13.19 14.89 -5.74
CA GLU A 3 -13.74 13.88 -4.81
C GLU A 3 -13.28 12.44 -5.13
N HIS A 4 -12.57 12.23 -6.24
CA HIS A 4 -12.06 10.92 -6.65
C HIS A 4 -10.64 10.60 -6.18
N ASP A 5 -9.90 11.59 -5.66
CA ASP A 5 -8.51 11.37 -5.23
C ASP A 5 -8.40 10.96 -3.76
N GLU A 6 -9.30 11.45 -2.90
CA GLU A 6 -9.32 11.12 -1.47
C GLU A 6 -9.58 9.63 -1.23
N ASN A 7 -10.54 9.06 -1.97
CA ASN A 7 -10.83 7.63 -1.93
C ASN A 7 -9.70 6.78 -2.54
N ARG A 8 -8.99 7.31 -3.56
CA ARG A 8 -7.83 6.64 -4.15
C ARG A 8 -6.59 6.66 -3.26
N GLY A 9 -6.36 7.77 -2.55
CA GLY A 9 -5.29 7.88 -1.57
C GLY A 9 -5.48 6.90 -0.41
N SER A 10 -6.71 6.78 0.09
CA SER A 10 -7.09 5.79 1.11
C SER A 10 -6.87 4.35 0.61
N ASP A 11 -7.23 4.06 -0.63
CA ASP A 11 -7.09 2.75 -1.25
C ASP A 11 -5.62 2.31 -1.45
N LEU A 12 -4.71 3.24 -1.78
CA LEU A 12 -3.27 2.95 -1.86
C LEU A 12 -2.64 2.72 -0.48
N VAL A 13 -3.02 3.51 0.52
CA VAL A 13 -2.58 3.33 1.92
C VAL A 13 -3.06 1.97 2.46
N HIS A 14 -4.34 1.64 2.23
CA HIS A 14 -4.90 0.35 2.60
C HIS A 14 -4.19 -0.81 1.90
N THR A 15 -3.89 -0.66 0.60
CA THR A 15 -3.15 -1.65 -0.17
C THR A 15 -1.74 -1.89 0.39
N ALA A 16 -1.00 -0.82 0.71
CA ALA A 16 0.34 -0.93 1.29
C ALA A 16 0.33 -1.60 2.67
N LEU A 17 -0.62 -1.25 3.55
CA LEU A 17 -0.78 -1.89 4.85
C LEU A 17 -1.10 -3.37 4.71
N THR A 18 -2.07 -3.74 3.87
CA THR A 18 -2.45 -5.13 3.65
C THR A 18 -1.30 -5.94 3.06
N TYR A 19 -0.47 -5.32 2.21
CA TYR A 19 0.76 -5.92 1.70
C TYR A 19 1.74 -6.30 2.83
N PHE A 20 1.97 -5.38 3.77
CA PHE A 20 2.83 -5.66 4.93
C PHE A 20 2.23 -6.70 5.87
N VAL A 21 0.92 -6.66 6.13
CA VAL A 21 0.22 -7.70 6.93
C VAL A 21 0.31 -9.08 6.27
N CYS A 22 0.36 -9.13 4.94
CA CYS A 22 0.53 -10.36 4.18
C CYS A 22 2.00 -10.79 4.00
N ASP A 23 2.94 -10.24 4.79
CA ASP A 23 4.38 -10.54 4.74
C ASP A 23 5.00 -10.28 3.35
N GLY A 24 4.48 -9.27 2.64
CA GLY A 24 4.94 -8.94 1.30
C GLY A 24 4.51 -9.91 0.20
N ASN A 25 3.62 -10.86 0.48
CA ASN A 25 3.09 -11.78 -0.50
C ASN A 25 1.97 -11.15 -1.33
N LEU A 26 2.24 -10.89 -2.61
CA LEU A 26 1.30 -10.23 -3.53
C LEU A 26 0.01 -11.05 -3.75
N SER A 27 0.10 -12.37 -3.90
CA SER A 27 -1.09 -13.21 -4.11
C SER A 27 -2.02 -13.20 -2.91
N ARG A 28 -1.44 -13.30 -1.71
CA ARG A 28 -2.19 -13.24 -0.44
C ARG A 28 -2.78 -11.85 -0.21
N THR A 29 -2.04 -10.80 -0.56
CA THR A 29 -2.51 -9.41 -0.51
C THR A 29 -3.70 -9.19 -1.46
N ALA A 30 -3.62 -9.68 -2.70
CA ALA A 30 -4.69 -9.55 -3.68
C ALA A 30 -5.97 -10.25 -3.20
N ALA A 31 -5.82 -11.46 -2.65
CA ALA A 31 -6.93 -12.20 -2.04
C ALA A 31 -7.55 -11.46 -0.85
N ALA A 32 -6.72 -10.92 0.05
CA ALA A 32 -7.19 -10.17 1.21
C ALA A 32 -7.92 -8.87 0.84
N LEU A 33 -7.52 -8.22 -0.26
CA LEU A 33 -8.15 -7.01 -0.80
C LEU A 33 -9.35 -7.30 -1.73
N TYR A 34 -9.65 -8.57 -2.02
CA TYR A 34 -10.66 -8.99 -3.00
C TYR A 34 -10.45 -8.34 -4.39
N VAL A 35 -9.19 -8.12 -4.78
CA VAL A 35 -8.83 -7.55 -6.09
C VAL A 35 -8.09 -8.56 -6.95
N ARG A 36 -8.11 -8.35 -8.27
CA ARG A 36 -7.25 -9.13 -9.17
C ARG A 36 -5.80 -8.71 -9.01
N VAL A 37 -4.89 -9.67 -9.21
CA VAL A 37 -3.43 -9.44 -9.10
C VAL A 37 -2.94 -8.31 -10.03
N ASN A 38 -3.53 -8.14 -11.21
CA ASN A 38 -3.21 -7.03 -12.13
C ASN A 38 -3.51 -5.66 -11.52
N THR A 39 -4.67 -5.53 -10.88
CA THR A 39 -5.05 -4.29 -10.17
C THR A 39 -4.13 -4.03 -8.99
N LEU A 40 -3.74 -5.08 -8.26
CA LEU A 40 -2.73 -4.96 -7.20
C LEU A 40 -1.39 -4.47 -7.76
N TYR A 41 -0.90 -5.03 -8.85
CA TYR A 41 0.34 -4.57 -9.49
C TYR A 41 0.28 -3.09 -9.86
N GLN A 42 -0.83 -2.62 -10.45
CA GLN A 42 -1.01 -1.20 -10.77
C GLN A 42 -0.95 -0.30 -9.53
N ARG A 43 -1.57 -0.74 -8.42
CA ARG A 43 -1.50 0.00 -7.15
C ARG A 43 -0.09 -0.02 -6.57
N MET A 44 0.59 -1.16 -6.60
CA MET A 44 1.97 -1.31 -6.11
C MET A 44 2.96 -0.47 -6.93
N ASP A 45 2.78 -0.38 -8.24
CA ASP A 45 3.56 0.49 -9.11
C ASP A 45 3.36 1.95 -8.72
N ARG A 46 2.10 2.38 -8.54
CA ARG A 46 1.78 3.74 -8.11
C ARG A 46 2.32 4.06 -6.72
N ILE A 47 2.24 3.13 -5.77
CA ILE A 47 2.87 3.29 -4.44
C ILE A 47 4.39 3.43 -4.57
N SER A 48 5.01 2.65 -5.46
CA SER A 48 6.44 2.74 -5.74
C SER A 48 6.84 4.08 -6.37
N ALA A 49 5.99 4.64 -7.23
CA ALA A 49 6.20 5.96 -7.80
C ALA A 49 6.11 7.08 -6.74
N LEU A 50 5.25 6.91 -5.74
CA LEU A 50 5.06 7.89 -4.65
C LEU A 50 6.12 7.80 -3.56
N LEU A 51 6.49 6.59 -3.14
CA LEU A 51 7.42 6.34 -2.03
C LEU A 51 8.86 6.09 -2.48
N GLY A 52 9.08 5.98 -3.80
CA GLY A 52 10.36 5.66 -4.40
C GLY A 52 10.67 4.15 -4.40
N PRO A 53 11.54 3.67 -5.30
CA PRO A 53 11.72 2.23 -5.60
C PRO A 53 12.24 1.39 -4.42
N ARG A 54 12.80 2.01 -3.38
CA ARG A 54 13.36 1.32 -2.21
C ARG A 54 12.37 1.16 -1.05
N TRP A 55 11.12 1.60 -1.18
CA TRP A 55 10.13 1.59 -0.11
C TRP A 55 9.81 0.21 0.48
N ARG A 56 10.16 -0.89 -0.21
CA ARG A 56 10.00 -2.28 0.24
C ARG A 56 11.29 -2.94 0.71
N HIS A 57 12.39 -2.20 0.81
CA HIS A 57 13.72 -2.78 1.07
C HIS A 57 14.32 -2.25 2.38
N GLY A 58 14.81 -3.19 3.20
CA GLY A 58 15.58 -2.91 4.41
C GLY A 58 14.87 -1.93 5.35
N ASP A 59 15.62 -0.94 5.83
CA ASP A 59 15.14 0.07 6.78
C ASP A 59 13.95 0.91 6.24
N HIS A 60 13.91 1.18 4.93
CA HIS A 60 12.80 1.94 4.33
C HIS A 60 11.46 1.21 4.44
N ALA A 61 11.44 -0.12 4.36
CA ALA A 61 10.21 -0.89 4.54
C ALA A 61 9.63 -0.71 5.95
N LEU A 62 10.50 -0.72 6.96
CA LEU A 62 10.11 -0.50 8.34
C LEU A 62 9.57 0.91 8.55
N GLN A 63 10.30 1.93 8.06
CA GLN A 63 9.86 3.33 8.16
C GLN A 63 8.48 3.55 7.52
N VAL A 64 8.25 2.98 6.34
CA VAL A 64 6.96 3.08 5.64
C VAL A 64 5.86 2.37 6.41
N HIS A 65 6.11 1.15 6.90
CA HIS A 65 5.14 0.43 7.73
C HIS A 65 4.75 1.27 8.94
N LEU A 66 5.74 1.80 9.67
CA LEU A 66 5.52 2.59 10.88
C LEU A 66 4.69 3.85 10.58
N ALA A 67 5.06 4.59 9.53
CA ALA A 67 4.34 5.79 9.12
C ALA A 67 2.88 5.50 8.74
N LEU A 68 2.63 4.40 8.03
CA LEU A 68 1.27 3.99 7.65
C LEU A 68 0.45 3.56 8.87
N THR A 69 1.03 2.81 9.80
CA THR A 69 0.36 2.38 11.05
C THR A 69 0.01 3.57 11.92
N MET A 70 0.93 4.52 12.11
CA MET A 70 0.67 5.74 12.88
C MET A 70 -0.46 6.56 12.28
N ARG A 71 -0.49 6.73 10.94
CA ARG A 71 -1.59 7.43 10.25
C ARG A 71 -2.95 6.75 10.44
N ARG A 72 -2.98 5.42 10.57
CA ARG A 72 -4.21 4.66 10.84
C ARG A 72 -4.71 4.84 12.26
N THR A 73 -3.82 4.90 13.25
CA THR A 73 -4.19 5.01 14.67
C THR A 73 -4.41 6.46 15.11
N ALA A 74 -3.86 7.43 14.38
CA ALA A 74 -4.01 8.86 14.65
C ALA A 74 -5.21 9.48 13.93
N GLY A 75 -5.99 8.69 13.18
CA GLY A 75 -7.20 9.12 12.46
C GLY A 75 -8.48 8.64 13.13
#